data_AF-B9GBV5-F1
#
_entry.id   AF-B9GBV5-F1
#
_cell.length_a   1.000
_cell.length_b   1.000
_cell.length_c   1.000
_cell.angle_alpha   90.00
_cell.angle_beta   90.00
_cell.angle_gamma   90.00
#
_symmetry.space_group_name_H-M   'P 1'
#
loop_
_entity.id
_entity.type
_entity.pdbx_description
1 polymer ?
#
loop_
_entity_poly.entity_id
_entity_poly.type
_entity_poly.pdbx_seq_one_letter_code
_entity_poly.pdbx_strand_id
1 'polypeptide(L)'
;MAVLEEDPAPVPAADSTSGASDDEITVEETSFVHTEPPQDGTAPPVVTSDMEVLNDKVKKQVIKEGHGKKPSRFATCFVHYRAWVQGSSHKFEDTWQEQHSIELVLGKEKKEMTGLGIGVSNMRSGERALLHVNWELGYGKEGSFSFPNVPPMADLVYEVELIGFDDVKEGKARSDMTVEERIEAADRRKIEGNEYFKEKKFEEAMQQYEMAIAYMGDDFMFQLFGKYRDMALAVKNPCHLNMAACLIKLKRFDEAIAQCTIVLSEDENNVKALFRRGKARAELGQTESAREDFLKAKKYSPEDKEIQRELRSLAEQDKALYQKQKELYKGLFGPRPEPKPKASNFLVLFWRWLVSLIGYLVKLFKRKDE
;
A
#
# COMPACT_ATOMS: atom_id res chain seq x y z
N MET A 1 22.88 11.82 -72.61
CA MET A 1 23.85 10.83 -72.11
C MET A 1 23.55 10.69 -70.62
N ALA A 2 22.55 9.90 -70.24
CA ALA A 2 22.53 8.44 -70.12
C ALA A 2 23.40 7.95 -68.95
N VAL A 3 22.75 7.52 -67.84
CA VAL A 3 22.67 6.10 -67.38
C VAL A 3 23.75 5.90 -66.27
N LEU A 4 23.51 5.46 -65.02
CA LEU A 4 22.71 4.36 -64.46
C LEU A 4 22.32 4.59 -62.98
N GLU A 5 21.12 4.11 -62.64
CA GLU A 5 20.70 3.64 -61.30
C GLU A 5 21.32 2.26 -61.02
N GLU A 6 21.61 1.94 -59.75
CA GLU A 6 21.67 0.54 -59.28
C GLU A 6 20.93 0.39 -57.94
N ASP A 7 19.96 -0.52 -57.97
CA ASP A 7 19.10 -1.01 -56.89
C ASP A 7 19.85 -1.92 -55.88
N PRO A 8 19.30 -2.10 -54.67
CA PRO A 8 19.77 -3.11 -53.72
C PRO A 8 19.16 -4.50 -54.00
N ALA A 9 19.97 -5.55 -53.84
CA ALA A 9 19.55 -6.96 -53.94
C ALA A 9 20.09 -7.78 -52.74
N PRO A 10 19.66 -9.03 -52.51
CA PRO A 10 18.38 -9.40 -51.91
C PRO A 10 18.53 -10.37 -50.71
N VAL A 11 17.42 -10.60 -50.00
CA VAL A 11 17.24 -11.65 -48.98
C VAL A 11 16.99 -13.01 -49.64
N PRO A 12 17.37 -14.15 -49.03
CA PRO A 12 16.72 -15.43 -49.29
C PRO A 12 15.80 -15.88 -48.14
N ALA A 13 14.54 -16.17 -48.51
CA ALA A 13 13.61 -17.09 -47.84
C ALA A 13 14.07 -18.56 -48.10
N ALA A 14 13.55 -19.66 -47.56
CA ALA A 14 12.34 -20.10 -46.84
C ALA A 14 12.76 -21.34 -45.99
N ASP A 15 12.00 -22.13 -45.25
CA ASP A 15 10.60 -22.59 -45.32
C ASP A 15 10.33 -23.39 -43.99
N SER A 16 9.22 -23.16 -43.27
CA SER A 16 8.07 -24.07 -43.04
C SER A 16 8.41 -25.51 -42.55
N THR A 17 7.85 -26.13 -41.50
CA THR A 17 6.46 -26.28 -41.02
C THR A 17 6.43 -27.07 -39.68
N SER A 18 5.30 -26.97 -38.96
CA SER A 18 4.58 -28.03 -38.20
C SER A 18 4.84 -28.28 -36.69
N GLY A 19 3.71 -28.44 -35.97
CA GLY A 19 3.55 -29.26 -34.74
C GLY A 19 3.79 -28.53 -33.42
N ALA A 20 2.78 -27.98 -32.74
CA ALA A 20 1.89 -28.67 -31.78
C ALA A 20 2.56 -29.07 -30.45
N SER A 21 2.13 -28.39 -29.39
CA SER A 21 1.99 -28.81 -27.97
C SER A 21 3.00 -29.79 -27.37
N ASP A 22 3.70 -29.34 -26.33
CA ASP A 22 3.54 -29.96 -25.00
C ASP A 22 3.97 -28.99 -23.89
N ASP A 23 3.12 -28.93 -22.88
CA ASP A 23 3.30 -28.22 -21.61
C ASP A 23 4.46 -28.84 -20.82
N GLU A 24 5.45 -28.03 -20.46
CA GLU A 24 6.20 -28.22 -19.23
C GLU A 24 6.51 -26.85 -18.63
N ILE A 25 5.51 -26.30 -17.92
CA ILE A 25 5.70 -25.16 -17.03
C ILE A 25 6.52 -25.68 -15.85
N THR A 26 7.84 -25.56 -15.95
CA THR A 26 8.74 -25.67 -14.80
C THR A 26 8.36 -24.58 -13.82
N VAL A 27 7.70 -24.98 -12.73
CA VAL A 27 7.42 -24.16 -11.57
C VAL A 27 8.76 -23.90 -10.87
N GLU A 28 9.49 -22.89 -11.31
CA GLU A 28 10.51 -22.29 -10.45
C GLU A 28 9.77 -21.54 -9.34
N GLU A 29 9.71 -22.19 -8.18
CA GLU A 29 9.44 -21.56 -6.89
C GLU A 29 10.46 -20.44 -6.67
N THR A 30 10.16 -19.23 -7.16
CA THR A 30 10.78 -18.01 -6.64
C THR A 30 10.14 -17.68 -5.30
N SER A 31 10.39 -18.54 -4.32
CA SER A 31 10.29 -18.19 -2.91
C SER A 31 11.46 -17.28 -2.60
N PHE A 32 11.21 -15.99 -2.35
CA PHE A 32 11.72 -15.23 -1.22
C PHE A 32 11.03 -13.87 -1.26
N VAL A 33 9.79 -13.89 -0.75
CA VAL A 33 9.12 -12.69 -0.27
C VAL A 33 9.93 -12.23 0.96
N HIS A 34 10.82 -11.25 0.81
CA HIS A 34 11.27 -10.44 1.95
C HIS A 34 10.18 -9.42 2.28
N THR A 35 9.04 -9.92 2.74
CA THR A 35 8.26 -9.18 3.73
C THR A 35 8.92 -9.54 5.04
N GLU A 36 9.78 -8.64 5.55
CA GLU A 36 10.07 -8.68 6.98
C GLU A 36 8.72 -8.73 7.70
N PRO A 37 8.50 -9.71 8.61
CA PRO A 37 7.29 -9.70 9.41
C PRO A 37 7.22 -8.34 10.12
N PRO A 38 6.02 -7.76 10.33
CA PRO A 38 5.90 -6.58 11.15
C PRO A 38 6.49 -6.96 12.51
N GLN A 39 7.70 -6.49 12.79
CA GLN A 39 8.27 -6.67 14.11
C GLN A 39 7.35 -5.90 15.04
N ASP A 40 6.63 -6.64 15.86
CA ASP A 40 5.87 -6.11 16.97
C ASP A 40 6.88 -5.23 17.73
N GLY A 41 6.73 -3.90 17.62
CA GLY A 41 7.76 -2.89 17.96
C GLY A 41 8.04 -2.78 19.46
N THR A 42 7.96 -3.91 20.15
CA THR A 42 8.12 -4.16 21.57
C THR A 42 9.59 -4.29 21.96
N ALA A 43 10.44 -4.75 21.05
CA ALA A 43 11.89 -4.89 21.27
C ALA A 43 12.71 -4.29 20.11
N PRO A 44 13.98 -3.93 20.35
CA PRO A 44 14.87 -3.49 19.28
C PRO A 44 15.03 -4.57 18.20
N PRO A 45 15.10 -4.20 16.91
CA PRO A 45 15.32 -5.15 15.83
C PRO A 45 16.68 -5.84 15.96
N VAL A 46 16.74 -7.13 15.64
CA VAL A 46 18.00 -7.87 15.54
C VAL A 46 18.62 -7.59 14.19
N VAL A 47 19.79 -6.95 14.18
CA VAL A 47 20.49 -6.51 12.97
C VAL A 47 21.83 -7.23 12.86
N THR A 48 22.14 -7.76 11.68
CA THR A 48 23.38 -8.50 11.40
C THR A 48 24.47 -7.64 10.75
N SER A 49 24.18 -6.36 10.46
CA SER A 49 25.12 -5.45 9.83
C SER A 49 26.25 -5.04 10.78
N ASP A 50 27.37 -4.67 10.18
CA ASP A 50 28.57 -4.25 10.90
C ASP A 50 28.28 -3.01 11.77
N MET A 51 28.89 -3.01 12.96
CA MET A 51 28.75 -1.93 13.91
C MET A 51 29.75 -0.81 13.58
N GLU A 52 29.26 0.26 12.98
CA GLU A 52 30.01 1.48 12.72
C GLU A 52 30.17 2.28 14.02
N VAL A 53 31.41 2.53 14.44
CA VAL A 53 31.69 3.40 15.60
C VAL A 53 31.73 4.84 15.11
N LEU A 54 30.68 5.60 15.41
CA LEU A 54 30.62 7.03 15.04
C LEU A 54 31.50 7.88 15.96
N ASN A 55 31.50 7.53 17.25
CA ASN A 55 32.45 8.00 18.26
C ASN A 55 32.47 7.03 19.46
N ASP A 56 33.21 7.37 20.51
CA ASP A 56 33.37 6.53 21.71
C ASP A 56 32.05 6.13 22.42
N LYS A 57 30.96 6.87 22.16
CA LYS A 57 29.68 6.78 22.88
C LYS A 57 28.48 6.50 22.00
N VAL A 58 28.64 6.51 20.67
CA VAL A 58 27.57 6.29 19.70
C VAL A 58 28.06 5.32 18.63
N LYS A 59 27.30 4.24 18.46
CA LYS A 59 27.53 3.22 17.42
C LYS A 59 26.28 3.07 16.57
N LYS A 60 26.45 2.79 15.28
CA LYS A 60 25.37 2.64 14.30
C LYS A 60 25.43 1.28 13.62
N GLN A 61 24.28 0.67 13.38
CA GLN A 61 24.10 -0.50 12.53
C GLN A 61 23.00 -0.19 11.51
N VAL A 62 23.31 -0.29 10.22
CA VAL A 62 22.33 0.03 9.16
C VAL A 62 21.35 -1.13 8.99
N ILE A 63 20.05 -0.82 8.94
CA ILE A 63 18.96 -1.77 8.66
C ILE A 63 18.55 -1.65 7.18
N LYS A 64 18.30 -0.41 6.73
CA LYS A 64 17.98 -0.06 5.34
C LYS A 64 18.89 1.09 4.92
N GLU A 65 19.58 0.92 3.79
CA GLU A 65 20.40 1.97 3.20
C GLU A 65 19.54 3.15 2.74
N GLY A 66 20.00 4.36 3.03
CA GLY A 66 19.44 5.59 2.49
C GLY A 66 20.18 6.07 1.24
N HIS A 67 19.74 7.20 0.69
CA HIS A 67 20.26 7.77 -0.53
C HIS A 67 20.64 9.24 -0.38
N GLY A 68 21.38 9.76 -1.37
CA GLY A 68 21.82 11.15 -1.36
C GLY A 68 22.92 11.43 -0.35
N LYS A 69 23.08 12.70 0.05
CA LYS A 69 24.13 13.17 0.97
C LYS A 69 23.69 13.05 2.44
N LYS A 70 24.66 13.10 3.36
CA LYS A 70 24.40 13.22 4.81
C LYS A 70 23.95 14.66 5.15
N PRO A 71 23.15 14.87 6.21
CA PRO A 71 22.77 16.20 6.67
C PRO A 71 23.97 17.09 7.00
N SER A 72 23.91 18.37 6.64
CA SER A 72 24.93 19.34 7.08
C SER A 72 24.73 19.77 8.52
N ARG A 73 25.75 20.39 9.13
CA ARG A 73 25.62 20.95 10.49
C ARG A 73 24.51 22.00 10.51
N PHE A 74 23.64 21.95 11.53
CA PHE A 74 22.43 22.78 11.64
C PHE A 74 21.32 22.50 10.64
N ALA A 75 21.42 21.41 9.86
CA ALA A 75 20.29 20.93 9.08
C ALA A 75 19.13 20.53 9.99
N THR A 76 17.92 20.79 9.49
CA THR A 76 16.67 20.37 10.13
C THR A 76 16.32 18.99 9.61
N CYS A 77 16.45 17.97 10.47
CA CYS A 77 16.16 16.58 10.12
C CYS A 77 14.78 16.19 10.61
N PHE A 78 14.02 15.47 9.79
CA PHE A 78 12.76 14.84 10.18
C PHE A 78 13.01 13.35 10.36
N VAL A 79 12.72 12.85 11.56
CA VAL A 79 13.01 11.46 11.90
C VAL A 79 11.81 10.81 12.57
N HIS A 80 11.60 9.55 12.20
CA HIS A 80 10.88 8.62 13.05
C HIS A 80 11.89 7.83 13.87
N TYR A 81 11.58 7.59 15.13
CA TYR A 81 12.33 6.65 15.96
C TYR A 81 11.48 5.94 17.01
N ARG A 82 12.05 4.85 17.50
CA ARG A 82 11.71 4.16 18.75
C ARG A 82 12.91 4.17 19.66
N ALA A 83 12.67 4.26 20.96
CA ALA A 83 13.73 4.30 21.94
C ALA A 83 13.51 3.29 23.06
N TRP A 84 14.56 2.53 23.37
CA TRP A 84 14.61 1.55 24.46
C TRP A 84 15.78 1.81 25.39
N VAL A 85 15.64 1.37 26.64
CA VAL A 85 16.77 1.24 27.56
C VAL A 85 17.55 -0.04 27.23
N GLN A 86 18.84 0.09 26.96
CA GLN A 86 19.71 -1.02 26.57
C GLN A 86 19.73 -2.13 27.63
N GLY A 87 19.69 -3.38 27.18
CA GLY A 87 19.65 -4.55 28.05
C GLY A 87 18.28 -4.81 28.70
N SER A 88 17.27 -3.99 28.37
CA SER A 88 15.88 -4.19 28.79
C SER A 88 14.94 -4.15 27.59
N SER A 89 13.72 -4.66 27.76
CA SER A 89 12.62 -4.48 26.81
C SER A 89 11.80 -3.20 27.09
N HIS A 90 12.31 -2.28 27.91
CA HIS A 90 11.61 -1.06 28.28
C HIS A 90 11.68 -0.05 27.13
N LYS A 91 10.63 -0.04 26.28
CA LYS A 91 10.39 1.00 25.29
C LYS A 91 9.77 2.21 25.97
N PHE A 92 10.36 3.39 25.78
CA PHE A 92 9.86 4.61 26.41
C PHE A 92 9.34 5.65 25.41
N GLU A 93 9.62 5.48 24.11
CA GLU A 93 9.16 6.39 23.06
C GLU A 93 8.99 5.66 21.73
N ASP A 94 7.93 6.00 20.97
CA ASP A 94 7.62 5.41 19.66
C ASP A 94 6.84 6.40 18.78
N THR A 95 7.57 7.14 17.96
CA THR A 95 6.99 8.14 17.06
C THR A 95 6.10 7.56 15.95
N TRP A 96 6.26 6.27 15.59
CA TRP A 96 5.37 5.62 14.62
C TRP A 96 4.01 5.34 15.26
N GLN A 97 4.00 4.92 16.53
CA GLN A 97 2.76 4.72 17.28
C GLN A 97 2.00 6.03 17.47
N GLU A 98 2.73 7.12 17.68
CA GLU A 98 2.17 8.48 17.79
C GLU A 98 1.76 9.09 16.44
N GLN A 99 2.13 8.45 15.32
CA GLN A 99 1.95 8.97 13.96
C GLN A 99 2.53 10.38 13.77
N HIS A 100 3.55 10.73 14.54
CA HIS A 100 4.13 12.06 14.59
C HIS A 100 5.64 11.99 14.48
N SER A 101 6.21 12.44 13.35
CA SER A 101 7.66 12.55 13.21
C SER A 101 8.19 13.76 13.96
N ILE A 102 9.39 13.63 14.51
CA ILE A 102 10.03 14.72 15.24
C ILE A 102 10.94 15.54 14.32
N GLU A 103 11.10 16.81 14.68
CA GLU A 103 12.09 17.70 14.08
C GLU A 103 13.33 17.76 14.97
N LEU A 104 14.49 17.43 14.38
CA LEU A 104 15.79 17.47 15.03
C LEU A 104 16.72 18.42 14.29
N VAL A 105 17.00 19.58 14.88
CA VAL A 105 17.95 20.55 14.30
C VAL A 105 19.36 20.23 14.81
N LEU A 106 20.23 19.76 13.92
CA LEU A 106 21.56 19.26 14.30
C LEU A 106 22.44 20.35 14.94
N GLY A 107 22.93 20.12 16.15
CA GLY A 107 23.66 21.08 16.97
C GLY A 107 22.78 22.04 17.78
N LYS A 108 21.45 21.89 17.73
CA LYS A 108 20.46 22.60 18.56
C LYS A 108 19.45 21.64 19.22
N GLU A 109 19.73 20.34 19.19
CA GLU A 109 18.92 19.33 19.86
C GLU A 109 18.93 19.50 21.39
N LYS A 110 17.93 18.90 22.05
CA LYS A 110 17.90 18.82 23.50
C LYS A 110 19.08 17.99 24.00
N LYS A 111 19.54 18.27 25.22
CA LYS A 111 20.72 17.62 25.81
C LYS A 111 20.59 16.09 25.80
N GLU A 112 19.41 15.58 26.14
CA GLU A 112 19.06 14.17 26.16
C GLU A 112 19.02 13.49 24.80
N MET A 113 19.04 14.26 23.70
CA MET A 113 19.01 13.76 22.32
C MET A 113 20.35 13.90 21.60
N THR A 114 21.42 14.29 22.30
CA THR A 114 22.73 14.54 21.69
C THR A 114 23.27 13.29 20.96
N GLY A 115 23.12 12.11 21.56
CA GLY A 115 23.53 10.86 20.94
C GLY A 115 22.71 10.50 19.69
N LEU A 116 21.41 10.78 19.73
CA LEU A 116 20.53 10.63 18.57
C LEU A 116 20.95 11.59 17.44
N GLY A 117 21.24 12.86 17.75
CA GLY A 117 21.73 13.85 16.79
C GLY A 117 23.03 13.42 16.10
N ILE A 118 23.97 12.83 16.83
CA ILE A 118 25.22 12.30 16.26
C ILE A 118 24.95 11.14 15.29
N GLY A 119 24.03 10.23 15.66
CA GLY A 119 23.58 9.16 14.78
C GLY A 119 22.96 9.69 13.50
N VAL A 120 21.96 10.57 13.62
CA VAL A 120 21.22 11.16 12.49
C VAL A 120 22.15 11.94 11.56
N SER A 121 23.15 12.66 12.08
CA SER A 121 24.14 13.37 11.25
C SER A 121 24.97 12.43 10.37
N ASN A 122 25.02 11.13 10.69
CA ASN A 122 25.70 10.10 9.93
C ASN A 122 24.76 9.21 9.10
N MET A 123 23.47 9.53 9.05
CA MET A 123 22.49 8.85 8.23
C MET A 123 22.27 9.57 6.89
N ARG A 124 21.67 8.87 5.95
CA ARG A 124 21.18 9.40 4.68
C ARG A 124 19.66 9.45 4.66
N SER A 125 19.13 10.25 3.75
CA SER A 125 17.72 10.31 3.43
C SER A 125 17.14 8.90 3.15
N GLY A 126 16.11 8.48 3.88
CA GLY A 126 15.46 7.17 3.77
C GLY A 126 16.21 6.03 4.47
N GLU A 127 17.34 6.32 5.14
CA GLU A 127 18.10 5.33 5.90
C GLU A 127 17.33 4.94 7.17
N ARG A 128 17.26 3.63 7.44
CA ARG A 128 16.82 3.09 8.73
C ARG A 128 18.00 2.42 9.41
N ALA A 129 18.25 2.75 10.67
CA ALA A 129 19.42 2.27 11.40
C ALA A 129 19.12 2.08 12.89
N LEU A 130 19.89 1.20 13.52
CA LEU A 130 19.94 1.03 14.96
C LEU A 130 21.12 1.83 15.53
N LEU A 131 20.86 2.71 16.50
CA LEU A 131 21.87 3.48 17.21
C LEU A 131 22.00 2.97 18.64
N HIS A 132 23.22 2.71 19.07
CA HIS A 132 23.55 2.41 20.46
C HIS A 132 24.22 3.63 21.06
N VAL A 133 23.58 4.24 22.06
CA VAL A 133 23.95 5.53 22.63
C VAL A 133 24.24 5.36 24.12
N ASN A 134 25.44 5.75 24.54
CA ASN A 134 25.78 5.75 25.95
C ASN A 134 24.99 6.83 26.71
N TRP A 135 24.63 6.54 27.96
CA TRP A 135 23.84 7.41 28.83
C TRP A 135 24.38 8.85 28.96
N GLU A 136 25.69 9.06 28.81
CA GLU A 136 26.31 10.38 28.86
C GLU A 136 25.84 11.32 27.74
N LEU A 137 25.38 10.75 26.61
CA LEU A 137 24.79 11.48 25.49
C LEU A 137 23.27 11.28 25.38
N GLY A 138 22.67 10.63 26.37
CA GLY A 138 21.23 10.47 26.57
C GLY A 138 20.76 11.22 27.81
N TYR A 139 19.94 10.57 28.64
CA TYR A 139 19.33 11.18 29.85
C TYR A 139 20.29 11.40 31.03
N GLY A 140 21.57 11.07 30.89
CA GLY A 140 22.58 11.44 31.87
C GLY A 140 22.50 10.66 33.19
N LYS A 141 23.15 11.22 34.22
CA LYS A 141 23.21 10.62 35.57
C LYS A 141 21.87 10.64 36.30
N GLU A 142 20.98 11.55 35.94
CA GLU A 142 19.70 11.74 36.62
C GLU A 142 18.60 10.89 35.98
N GLY A 143 18.74 10.54 34.70
CA GLY A 143 17.66 9.91 33.95
C GLY A 143 16.52 10.91 33.72
N SER A 144 15.32 10.39 33.51
CA SER A 144 14.08 11.16 33.48
C SER A 144 13.00 10.38 34.22
N PHE A 145 12.37 11.01 35.22
CA PHE A 145 11.42 10.32 36.11
C PHE A 145 9.95 10.50 35.70
N SER A 146 9.66 11.42 34.78
CA SER A 146 8.31 11.72 34.32
C SER A 146 8.08 11.13 32.93
N PHE A 147 8.09 11.96 31.89
CA PHE A 147 7.82 11.58 30.52
C PHE A 147 8.94 12.07 29.60
N PRO A 148 9.70 11.17 28.95
CA PRO A 148 9.66 9.71 29.12
C PRO A 148 10.31 9.25 30.44
N ASN A 149 9.91 8.09 30.96
CA ASN A 149 10.54 7.48 32.14
C ASN A 149 11.77 6.67 31.70
N VAL A 150 12.96 7.19 32.03
CA VAL A 150 14.25 6.62 31.68
C VAL A 150 15.12 6.55 32.95
N PRO A 151 15.64 5.38 33.32
CA PRO A 151 16.47 5.25 34.52
C PRO A 151 17.75 6.10 34.47
N PRO A 152 18.28 6.50 35.63
CA PRO A 152 19.62 7.06 35.77
C PRO A 152 20.69 6.21 35.06
N MET A 153 21.60 6.85 34.32
CA MET A 153 22.74 6.20 33.65
C MET A 153 22.34 5.04 32.71
N ALA A 154 21.14 5.10 32.13
CA ALA A 154 20.67 4.12 31.16
C ALA A 154 21.26 4.38 29.77
N ASP A 155 22.02 3.41 29.26
CA ASP A 155 22.37 3.38 27.84
C ASP A 155 21.10 3.13 27.02
N LEU A 156 21.06 3.66 25.81
CA LEU A 156 19.86 3.73 24.97
C LEU A 156 20.09 3.02 23.65
N VAL A 157 19.05 2.38 23.14
CA VAL A 157 19.00 1.85 21.79
C VAL A 157 17.90 2.58 21.04
N TYR A 158 18.24 3.19 19.91
CA TYR A 158 17.29 3.84 19.03
C TYR A 158 17.16 3.08 17.72
N GLU A 159 15.95 2.73 17.33
CA GLU A 159 15.65 2.40 15.94
C GLU A 159 15.20 3.70 15.27
N VAL A 160 15.95 4.17 14.27
CA VAL A 160 15.74 5.49 13.66
C VAL A 160 15.54 5.33 12.15
N GLU A 161 14.58 6.05 11.60
CA GLU A 161 14.38 6.27 10.17
C GLU A 161 14.52 7.77 9.88
N LEU A 162 15.51 8.13 9.07
CA LEU A 162 15.69 9.51 8.61
C LEU A 162 14.78 9.76 7.42
N ILE A 163 13.60 10.34 7.67
CA ILE A 163 12.64 10.75 6.65
C ILE A 163 13.28 11.74 5.69
N GLY A 164 14.21 12.57 6.15
CA GLY A 164 14.99 13.47 5.30
C GLY A 164 15.33 14.76 6.04
N PHE A 165 15.93 15.72 5.35
CA PHE A 165 16.38 16.97 5.98
C PHE A 165 16.34 18.18 5.04
N ASP A 166 16.29 19.36 5.66
CA ASP A 166 16.52 20.66 5.05
C ASP A 166 17.88 21.18 5.51
N ASP A 167 18.76 21.53 4.58
CA ASP A 167 20.02 22.16 4.95
C ASP A 167 19.79 23.61 5.41
N VAL A 168 20.74 24.18 6.17
CA VAL A 168 20.69 25.55 6.71
C VAL A 168 20.39 26.63 5.66
N LYS A 169 20.72 26.36 4.40
CA LYS A 169 20.49 27.28 3.28
C LYS A 169 19.03 27.33 2.82
N GLU A 170 18.20 26.38 3.25
CA GLU A 170 16.86 26.12 2.69
C GLU A 170 15.71 26.64 3.56
N GLY A 171 15.96 27.35 4.67
CA GLY A 171 14.92 28.13 5.34
C GLY A 171 15.11 28.38 6.83
N LYS A 172 14.00 28.75 7.47
CA LYS A 172 13.85 28.88 8.92
C LYS A 172 13.49 27.52 9.53
N ALA A 173 13.79 27.30 10.82
CA ALA A 173 13.26 26.13 11.54
C ALA A 173 11.72 26.18 11.59
N ARG A 174 11.01 25.04 11.72
CA ARG A 174 9.53 25.07 11.69
C ARG A 174 8.94 25.93 12.80
N SER A 175 9.64 26.04 13.93
CA SER A 175 9.24 26.89 15.07
C SER A 175 9.16 28.37 14.72
N ASP A 176 9.93 28.81 13.73
CA ASP A 176 10.11 30.21 13.37
C ASP A 176 9.37 30.58 12.07
N MET A 177 8.70 29.60 11.45
CA MET A 177 7.93 29.76 10.22
C MET A 177 6.51 30.25 10.50
N THR A 178 6.01 31.16 9.67
CA THR A 178 4.57 31.44 9.64
C THR A 178 3.80 30.27 9.02
N VAL A 179 2.47 30.28 9.18
CA VAL A 179 1.59 29.26 8.58
C VAL A 179 1.80 29.18 7.06
N GLU A 180 1.89 30.32 6.40
CA GLU A 180 2.10 30.43 4.95
C GLU A 180 3.47 29.90 4.54
N GLU A 181 4.54 30.31 5.24
CA GLU A 181 5.90 29.84 4.97
C GLU A 181 6.00 28.31 5.12
N ARG A 182 5.28 27.74 6.09
CA ARG A 182 5.25 26.30 6.36
C ARG A 182 4.47 25.52 5.30
N ILE A 183 3.32 26.04 4.86
CA ILE A 183 2.54 25.45 3.75
C ILE A 183 3.34 25.55 2.43
N GLU A 184 4.03 26.67 2.19
CA GLU A 184 4.88 26.84 1.01
C GLU A 184 6.07 25.88 1.01
N ALA A 185 6.72 25.68 2.16
CA ALA A 185 7.78 24.69 2.30
C ALA A 185 7.28 23.27 1.98
N ALA A 186 6.09 22.91 2.49
CA ALA A 186 5.47 21.63 2.16
C ALA A 186 5.14 21.51 0.66
N ASP A 187 4.64 22.58 0.04
CA ASP A 187 4.31 22.57 -1.39
C ASP A 187 5.56 22.42 -2.27
N ARG A 188 6.69 23.04 -1.90
CA ARG A 188 7.98 22.83 -2.57
C ARG A 188 8.39 21.35 -2.54
N ARG A 189 8.33 20.71 -1.37
CA ARG A 189 8.65 19.28 -1.24
C ARG A 189 7.71 18.39 -2.06
N LYS A 190 6.41 18.72 -2.11
CA LYS A 190 5.46 18.02 -2.99
C LYS A 190 5.87 18.16 -4.46
N ILE A 191 6.30 19.34 -4.91
CA ILE A 191 6.74 19.56 -6.29
C ILE A 191 7.99 18.73 -6.59
N GLU A 192 8.98 18.71 -5.71
CA GLU A 192 10.18 17.87 -5.84
C GLU A 192 9.83 16.38 -5.91
N GLY A 193 8.92 15.90 -5.07
CA GLY A 193 8.40 14.54 -5.12
C GLY A 193 7.73 14.21 -6.46
N ASN A 194 7.01 15.17 -7.06
CA ASN A 194 6.42 14.99 -8.39
C ASN A 194 7.47 14.85 -9.49
N GLU A 195 8.62 15.52 -9.38
CA GLU A 195 9.72 15.35 -10.34
C GLU A 195 10.35 13.96 -10.19
N TYR A 196 10.65 13.51 -8.97
CA TYR A 196 11.12 12.13 -8.74
C TYR A 196 10.11 11.07 -9.22
N PHE A 197 8.82 11.32 -9.06
CA PHE A 197 7.78 10.44 -9.57
C PHE A 197 7.83 10.29 -11.10
N LYS A 198 8.04 11.40 -11.82
CA LYS A 198 8.22 11.37 -13.29
C LYS A 198 9.48 10.60 -13.70
N GLU A 199 10.54 10.71 -12.90
CA GLU A 199 11.77 9.93 -13.05
C GLU A 199 11.63 8.45 -12.67
N LYS A 200 10.44 8.01 -12.19
CA LYS A 200 10.16 6.65 -11.67
C LYS A 200 10.99 6.29 -10.44
N LYS A 201 11.54 7.27 -9.75
CA LYS A 201 12.24 7.15 -8.45
C LYS A 201 11.21 7.21 -7.33
N PHE A 202 10.47 6.11 -7.16
CA PHE A 202 9.26 6.11 -6.33
C PHE A 202 9.55 6.21 -4.83
N GLU A 203 10.63 5.60 -4.33
CA GLU A 203 11.01 5.72 -2.92
C GLU A 203 11.44 7.16 -2.60
N GLU A 204 12.27 7.78 -3.46
CA GLU A 204 12.69 9.17 -3.29
C GLU A 204 11.51 10.15 -3.42
N ALA A 205 10.56 9.85 -4.32
CA ALA A 205 9.32 10.62 -4.43
C ALA A 205 8.49 10.53 -3.15
N MET A 206 8.30 9.32 -2.62
CA MET A 206 7.59 9.10 -1.36
C MET A 206 8.23 9.86 -0.21
N GLN A 207 9.55 9.85 -0.15
CA GLN A 207 10.30 10.57 0.87
C GLN A 207 9.98 12.07 0.84
N GLN A 208 9.97 12.70 -0.34
CA GLN A 208 9.63 14.13 -0.44
C GLN A 208 8.18 14.42 -0.06
N TYR A 209 7.24 13.54 -0.40
CA TYR A 209 5.85 13.68 0.05
C TYR A 209 5.72 13.51 1.56
N GLU A 210 6.47 12.60 2.18
CA GLU A 210 6.49 12.41 3.62
C GLU A 210 7.08 13.63 4.34
N MET A 211 8.15 14.23 3.81
CA MET A 211 8.68 15.49 4.30
C MET A 211 7.65 16.63 4.19
N ALA A 212 6.91 16.72 3.08
CA ALA A 212 5.83 17.67 2.92
C ALA A 212 4.74 17.49 4.01
N ILE A 213 4.35 16.24 4.29
CA ILE A 213 3.37 15.92 5.33
C ILE A 213 3.93 16.22 6.72
N ALA A 214 5.21 15.97 6.98
CA ALA A 214 5.84 16.28 8.26
C ALA A 214 5.81 17.80 8.53
N TYR A 215 5.99 18.63 7.48
CA TYR A 215 5.76 20.08 7.61
C TYR A 215 4.32 20.40 7.99
N MET A 216 3.33 19.56 7.69
CA MET A 216 1.93 19.73 8.06
C MET A 216 1.45 18.64 9.03
N GLY A 217 2.27 18.37 10.05
CA GLY A 217 1.94 17.43 11.13
C GLY A 217 0.66 17.80 11.89
N ASP A 218 0.16 16.87 12.70
CA ASP A 218 -1.19 16.97 13.26
C ASP A 218 -1.38 18.15 14.22
N ASP A 219 -0.38 18.48 15.04
CA ASP A 219 -0.40 19.68 15.90
C ASP A 219 -0.58 20.98 15.09
N PHE A 220 0.11 21.07 13.95
CA PHE A 220 -0.02 22.21 13.06
C PHE A 220 -1.42 22.23 12.43
N MET A 221 -1.89 21.10 11.91
CA MET A 221 -3.21 20.98 11.28
C MET A 221 -4.36 21.25 12.25
N PHE A 222 -4.22 20.88 13.53
CA PHE A 222 -5.21 21.11 14.58
C PHE A 222 -5.38 22.60 14.91
N GLN A 223 -4.32 23.39 14.77
CA GLN A 223 -4.34 24.84 15.02
C GLN A 223 -4.93 25.65 13.84
N LEU A 224 -5.11 25.04 12.66
CA LEU A 224 -5.58 25.73 11.47
C LEU A 224 -7.10 25.72 11.33
N PHE A 225 -7.65 26.87 10.95
CA PHE A 225 -9.08 27.05 10.69
C PHE A 225 -9.33 27.81 9.38
N GLY A 226 -10.50 27.57 8.78
CA GLY A 226 -10.96 28.22 7.56
C GLY A 226 -9.94 28.14 6.43
N LYS A 227 -9.66 29.28 5.79
CA LYS A 227 -8.79 29.38 4.61
C LYS A 227 -7.44 28.69 4.79
N TYR A 228 -6.79 28.81 5.94
CA TYR A 228 -5.47 28.21 6.14
C TYR A 228 -5.52 26.69 6.24
N ARG A 229 -6.58 26.12 6.85
CA ARG A 229 -6.80 24.67 6.86
C ARG A 229 -7.02 24.16 5.44
N ASP A 230 -7.83 24.87 4.65
CA ASP A 230 -8.10 24.50 3.25
C ASP A 230 -6.82 24.55 2.40
N MET A 231 -5.98 25.57 2.60
CA MET A 231 -4.68 25.68 1.92
C MET A 231 -3.74 24.53 2.31
N ALA A 232 -3.67 24.17 3.59
CA ALA A 232 -2.84 23.06 4.04
C ALA A 232 -3.36 21.70 3.51
N LEU A 233 -4.67 21.45 3.55
CA LEU A 233 -5.29 20.23 3.00
C LEU A 233 -5.10 20.13 1.49
N ALA A 234 -5.12 21.25 0.76
CA ALA A 234 -4.84 21.30 -0.67
C ALA A 234 -3.40 20.85 -1.02
N VAL A 235 -2.48 20.83 -0.07
CA VAL A 235 -1.13 20.26 -0.22
C VAL A 235 -1.06 18.85 0.40
N LYS A 236 -1.57 18.66 1.62
CA LYS A 236 -1.49 17.39 2.39
C LYS A 236 -2.21 16.24 1.66
N ASN A 237 -3.43 16.45 1.18
CA ASN A 237 -4.21 15.40 0.53
C ASN A 237 -3.55 14.90 -0.78
N PRO A 238 -3.07 15.77 -1.69
CA PRO A 238 -2.29 15.32 -2.83
C PRO A 238 -1.01 14.56 -2.47
N CYS A 239 -0.32 14.92 -1.38
CA CYS A 239 0.87 14.17 -0.94
C CYS A 239 0.52 12.72 -0.59
N HIS A 240 -0.49 12.50 0.27
CA HIS A 240 -0.96 11.15 0.60
C HIS A 240 -1.41 10.37 -0.64
N LEU A 241 -2.16 11.02 -1.54
CA LEU A 241 -2.56 10.40 -2.80
C LEU A 241 -1.34 9.98 -3.62
N ASN A 242 -0.36 10.87 -3.80
CA ASN A 242 0.82 10.59 -4.61
C ASN A 242 1.71 9.51 -3.98
N MET A 243 1.83 9.47 -2.65
CA MET A 243 2.43 8.33 -1.95
C MET A 243 1.69 7.03 -2.27
N ALA A 244 0.36 7.02 -2.20
CA ALA A 244 -0.43 5.84 -2.57
C ALA A 244 -0.17 5.39 -4.02
N ALA A 245 0.01 6.34 -4.95
CA ALA A 245 0.37 6.02 -6.32
C ALA A 245 1.77 5.39 -6.43
N CYS A 246 2.76 5.91 -5.68
CA CYS A 246 4.09 5.30 -5.59
C CYS A 246 4.04 3.89 -5.03
N LEU A 247 3.33 3.70 -3.92
CA LEU A 247 3.16 2.42 -3.24
C LEU A 247 2.49 1.37 -4.14
N ILE A 248 1.46 1.75 -4.91
CA ILE A 248 0.85 0.87 -5.92
C ILE A 248 1.88 0.46 -6.98
N LYS A 249 2.75 1.37 -7.44
CA LYS A 249 3.82 1.05 -8.40
C LYS A 249 4.87 0.11 -7.81
N LEU A 250 5.12 0.21 -6.50
CA LEU A 250 6.02 -0.65 -5.74
C LEU A 250 5.35 -1.95 -5.24
N LYS A 251 4.08 -2.18 -5.58
CA LYS A 251 3.27 -3.33 -5.13
C LYS A 251 3.10 -3.44 -3.60
N ARG A 252 3.26 -2.33 -2.88
CA ARG A 252 3.03 -2.20 -1.44
C ARG A 252 1.58 -1.78 -1.18
N PHE A 253 0.66 -2.71 -1.44
CA PHE A 253 -0.78 -2.39 -1.56
C PHE A 253 -1.44 -2.02 -0.23
N ASP A 254 -1.11 -2.69 0.88
CA ASP A 254 -1.68 -2.39 2.20
C ASP A 254 -1.38 -0.95 2.64
N GLU A 255 -0.14 -0.51 2.44
CA GLU A 255 0.27 0.87 2.74
C GLU A 255 -0.45 1.87 1.83
N ALA A 256 -0.64 1.55 0.55
CA ALA A 256 -1.40 2.42 -0.36
C ALA A 256 -2.86 2.60 0.09
N ILE A 257 -3.47 1.54 0.63
CA ILE A 257 -4.82 1.57 1.20
C ILE A 257 -4.86 2.49 2.42
N ALA A 258 -3.87 2.41 3.31
CA ALA A 258 -3.77 3.29 4.48
C ALA A 258 -3.69 4.77 4.07
N GLN A 259 -2.80 5.10 3.13
CA GLN A 259 -2.64 6.46 2.61
C GLN A 259 -3.94 7.00 1.98
N CYS A 260 -4.64 6.18 1.18
CA CYS A 260 -5.93 6.59 0.62
C CYS A 260 -7.02 6.75 1.68
N THR A 261 -6.98 5.95 2.74
CA THR A 261 -7.97 6.00 3.83
C THR A 261 -7.84 7.29 4.63
N ILE A 262 -6.63 7.80 4.86
CA ILE A 262 -6.38 9.12 5.48
C ILE A 262 -7.05 10.25 4.67
N VAL A 263 -6.96 10.21 3.33
CA VAL A 263 -7.60 11.22 2.49
C VAL A 263 -9.13 11.10 2.55
N LEU A 264 -9.65 9.87 2.61
CA LEU A 264 -11.09 9.60 2.66
C LEU A 264 -11.73 9.92 4.01
N SER A 265 -10.97 10.01 5.10
CA SER A 265 -11.50 10.50 6.38
C SER A 265 -11.75 12.00 6.38
N GLU A 266 -11.02 12.76 5.55
CA GLU A 266 -11.25 14.20 5.36
C GLU A 266 -12.24 14.49 4.21
N ASP A 267 -12.09 13.79 3.07
CA ASP A 267 -12.97 13.90 1.90
C ASP A 267 -13.39 12.50 1.42
N GLU A 268 -14.52 12.02 1.96
CA GLU A 268 -15.09 10.71 1.68
C GLU A 268 -15.44 10.50 0.19
N ASN A 269 -15.61 11.58 -0.57
CA ASN A 269 -16.03 11.56 -1.97
C ASN A 269 -14.87 11.75 -2.94
N ASN A 270 -13.62 11.75 -2.44
CA ASN A 270 -12.45 11.94 -3.28
C ASN A 270 -12.29 10.80 -4.29
N VAL A 271 -12.64 11.06 -5.55
CA VAL A 271 -12.63 10.05 -6.63
C VAL A 271 -11.25 9.41 -6.80
N LYS A 272 -10.17 10.20 -6.69
CA LYS A 272 -8.80 9.69 -6.84
C LYS A 272 -8.42 8.76 -5.70
N ALA A 273 -8.81 9.08 -4.46
CA ALA A 273 -8.56 8.23 -3.30
C ALA A 273 -9.34 6.92 -3.40
N LEU A 274 -10.64 6.98 -3.72
CA LEU A 274 -11.49 5.80 -3.93
C LEU A 274 -10.92 4.89 -5.02
N PHE A 275 -10.55 5.47 -6.17
CA PHE A 275 -10.00 4.71 -7.28
C PHE A 275 -8.67 4.02 -6.92
N ARG A 276 -7.73 4.75 -6.29
CA ARG A 276 -6.42 4.19 -5.90
C ARG A 276 -6.57 3.12 -4.82
N ARG A 277 -7.45 3.32 -3.83
CA ARG A 277 -7.76 2.33 -2.79
C ARG A 277 -8.41 1.08 -3.38
N GLY A 278 -9.40 1.24 -4.25
CA GLY A 278 -10.05 0.14 -4.96
C GLY A 278 -9.06 -0.67 -5.80
N LYS A 279 -8.13 0.00 -6.49
CA LYS A 279 -7.06 -0.65 -7.24
C LYS A 279 -6.11 -1.47 -6.35
N ALA A 280 -5.64 -0.89 -5.25
CA ALA A 280 -4.79 -1.61 -4.30
C ALA A 280 -5.52 -2.83 -3.68
N ARG A 281 -6.80 -2.70 -3.34
CA ARG A 281 -7.64 -3.79 -2.83
C ARG A 281 -7.86 -4.90 -3.86
N ALA A 282 -8.06 -4.54 -5.12
CA ALA A 282 -8.21 -5.50 -6.21
C ALA A 282 -6.95 -6.37 -6.37
N GLU A 283 -5.77 -5.76 -6.32
CA GLU A 283 -4.49 -6.47 -6.40
C GLU A 283 -4.24 -7.41 -5.19
N LEU A 284 -4.82 -7.08 -4.02
CA LEU A 284 -4.82 -7.96 -2.84
C LEU A 284 -5.89 -9.05 -2.87
N GLY A 285 -6.69 -9.14 -3.94
CA GLY A 285 -7.81 -10.10 -4.05
C GLY A 285 -9.02 -9.75 -3.18
N GLN A 286 -9.08 -8.55 -2.62
CA GLN A 286 -10.23 -8.04 -1.85
C GLN A 286 -11.31 -7.51 -2.81
N THR A 287 -11.83 -8.40 -3.67
CA THR A 287 -12.68 -8.04 -4.82
C THR A 287 -13.95 -7.27 -4.45
N GLU A 288 -14.65 -7.68 -3.38
CA GLU A 288 -15.88 -6.99 -2.95
C GLU A 288 -15.60 -5.57 -2.45
N SER A 289 -14.59 -5.39 -1.60
CA SER A 289 -14.20 -4.06 -1.11
C SER A 289 -13.66 -3.17 -2.22
N ALA A 290 -12.95 -3.74 -3.21
CA ALA A 290 -12.52 -3.01 -4.39
C ALA A 290 -13.71 -2.55 -5.24
N ARG A 291 -14.71 -3.42 -5.43
CA ARG A 291 -15.95 -3.10 -6.14
C ARG A 291 -16.71 -1.96 -5.46
N GLU A 292 -16.83 -1.98 -4.14
CA GLU A 292 -17.47 -0.89 -3.37
C GLU A 292 -16.80 0.46 -3.64
N ASP A 293 -15.47 0.51 -3.58
CA ASP A 293 -14.69 1.71 -3.86
C ASP A 293 -14.89 2.20 -5.30
N PHE A 294 -14.83 1.31 -6.29
CA PHE A 294 -15.04 1.68 -7.69
C PHE A 294 -16.47 2.12 -7.99
N LEU A 295 -17.48 1.49 -7.39
CA LEU A 295 -18.88 1.91 -7.55
C LEU A 295 -19.11 3.29 -6.94
N LYS A 296 -18.51 3.57 -5.78
CA LYS A 296 -18.55 4.90 -5.16
C LYS A 296 -17.82 5.93 -6.01
N ALA A 297 -16.65 5.60 -6.56
CA ALA A 297 -15.92 6.47 -7.47
C ALA A 297 -16.73 6.75 -8.75
N LYS A 298 -17.38 5.73 -9.33
CA LYS A 298 -18.26 5.86 -10.51
C LYS A 298 -19.46 6.77 -10.26
N LYS A 299 -20.01 6.80 -9.04
CA LYS A 299 -21.11 7.71 -8.69
C LYS A 299 -20.75 9.19 -8.89
N TYR A 300 -19.49 9.55 -8.60
CA TYR A 300 -18.99 10.91 -8.70
C TYR A 300 -18.26 11.21 -10.01
N SER A 301 -17.76 10.18 -10.71
CA SER A 301 -17.12 10.30 -12.03
C SER A 301 -17.62 9.19 -12.98
N PRO A 302 -18.86 9.30 -13.50
CA PRO A 302 -19.49 8.26 -14.29
C PRO A 302 -18.82 8.02 -15.65
N GLU A 303 -18.21 9.06 -16.23
CA GLU A 303 -17.54 9.04 -17.55
C GLU A 303 -16.09 8.54 -17.51
N ASP A 304 -15.57 8.21 -16.33
CA ASP A 304 -14.19 7.74 -16.19
C ASP A 304 -14.03 6.33 -16.77
N LYS A 305 -13.34 6.26 -17.91
CA LYS A 305 -13.07 5.02 -18.64
C LYS A 305 -12.21 4.05 -17.84
N GLU A 306 -11.35 4.53 -16.95
CA GLU A 306 -10.49 3.69 -16.13
C GLU A 306 -11.32 2.96 -15.06
N ILE A 307 -12.20 3.67 -14.35
CA ILE A 307 -13.13 3.08 -13.37
C ILE A 307 -14.01 2.01 -14.03
N GLN A 308 -14.55 2.31 -15.22
CA GLN A 308 -15.38 1.36 -15.96
C GLN A 308 -14.60 0.12 -16.43
N ARG A 309 -13.31 0.28 -16.76
CA ARG A 309 -12.44 -0.85 -17.13
C ARG A 309 -12.18 -1.75 -15.93
N GLU A 310 -11.84 -1.18 -14.78
CA GLU A 310 -11.58 -1.96 -13.56
C GLU A 310 -12.83 -2.71 -13.09
N LEU A 311 -14.00 -2.08 -13.11
CA LEU A 311 -15.26 -2.76 -12.77
C LEU A 311 -15.59 -3.93 -13.71
N ARG A 312 -15.28 -3.82 -15.00
CA ARG A 312 -15.44 -4.93 -15.95
C ARG A 312 -14.45 -6.05 -15.68
N SER A 313 -13.20 -5.71 -15.41
CA SER A 313 -12.16 -6.67 -15.02
C SER A 313 -12.58 -7.49 -13.80
N LEU A 314 -13.07 -6.83 -12.75
CA LEU A 314 -13.58 -7.51 -11.55
C LEU A 314 -14.78 -8.43 -11.86
N ALA A 315 -15.70 -7.99 -12.71
CA ALA A 315 -16.86 -8.82 -13.10
C ALA A 315 -16.46 -10.07 -13.90
N GLU A 316 -15.44 -9.96 -14.75
CA GLU A 316 -14.87 -11.09 -15.50
C GLU A 316 -14.17 -12.08 -14.58
N GLN A 317 -13.39 -11.59 -13.62
CA GLN A 317 -12.74 -12.41 -12.59
C GLN A 317 -13.77 -13.17 -11.74
N ASP A 318 -14.82 -12.50 -11.27
CA ASP A 318 -15.89 -13.14 -10.49
C ASP A 318 -16.63 -14.21 -11.29
N LYS A 319 -16.91 -13.94 -12.56
CA LYS A 319 -17.54 -14.92 -13.45
C LYS A 319 -16.64 -16.16 -13.64
N ALA A 320 -15.33 -15.96 -13.78
CA ALA A 320 -14.37 -17.05 -13.89
C ALA A 320 -14.28 -17.86 -12.58
N LEU A 321 -14.25 -17.19 -11.43
CA LEU A 321 -14.27 -17.84 -10.11
C LEU A 321 -15.54 -18.67 -9.91
N TYR A 322 -16.70 -18.10 -10.23
CA TYR A 322 -17.98 -18.79 -10.16
C TYR A 322 -18.02 -20.03 -11.06
N GLN A 323 -17.50 -19.95 -12.28
CA GLN A 323 -17.45 -21.07 -13.20
C GLN A 323 -16.54 -22.20 -12.68
N LYS A 324 -15.35 -21.86 -12.14
CA LYS A 324 -14.46 -22.83 -11.50
C LYS A 324 -15.11 -23.50 -10.29
N GLN A 325 -15.76 -22.72 -9.42
CA GLN A 325 -16.50 -23.26 -8.28
C GLN A 325 -17.60 -24.21 -8.74
N LYS A 326 -18.40 -23.81 -9.73
CA LYS A 326 -19.48 -24.64 -10.29
C LYS A 326 -18.97 -25.97 -10.85
N GLU A 327 -17.84 -25.97 -11.54
CA GLU A 327 -17.21 -27.19 -12.06
C GLU A 327 -16.69 -28.09 -10.93
N LEU A 328 -16.07 -27.52 -9.90
CA LEU A 328 -15.61 -28.25 -8.72
C LEU A 328 -16.79 -28.92 -7.98
N TYR A 329 -17.88 -28.19 -7.74
CA TYR A 329 -19.05 -28.71 -7.03
C TYR A 329 -19.86 -29.73 -7.87
N LYS A 330 -19.75 -29.69 -9.20
CA LYS A 330 -20.39 -30.68 -10.09
C LYS A 330 -19.80 -32.09 -9.91
N GLY A 331 -18.56 -32.21 -9.46
CA GLY A 331 -17.93 -33.50 -9.13
C GLY A 331 -18.21 -33.98 -7.71
N LEU A 332 -18.51 -33.06 -6.77
CA LEU A 332 -18.69 -33.37 -5.35
C LEU A 332 -20.08 -33.92 -5.01
N PHE A 333 -21.10 -33.44 -5.72
CA PHE A 333 -22.45 -33.98 -5.64
C PHE A 333 -22.68 -34.81 -6.90
N GLY A 334 -22.75 -36.14 -6.75
CA GLY A 334 -22.98 -37.07 -7.85
C GLY A 334 -24.20 -36.71 -8.71
N PRO A 335 -24.43 -37.41 -9.85
CA PRO A 335 -25.55 -37.13 -10.73
C PRO A 335 -26.84 -37.06 -9.92
N ARG A 336 -27.70 -36.07 -10.23
CA ARG A 336 -29.01 -35.94 -9.58
C ARG A 336 -29.67 -37.33 -9.60
N PRO A 337 -30.13 -37.86 -8.44
CA PRO A 337 -30.77 -39.17 -8.43
C PRO A 337 -31.88 -39.16 -9.46
N GLU A 338 -31.86 -40.17 -10.35
CA GLU A 338 -32.84 -40.22 -11.43
C GLU A 338 -34.24 -40.14 -10.82
N PRO A 339 -35.13 -39.31 -11.40
CA PRO A 339 -36.51 -39.27 -10.94
C PRO A 339 -37.04 -40.69 -11.04
N LYS A 340 -37.48 -41.27 -9.90
CA LYS A 340 -38.03 -42.63 -9.85
C LYS A 340 -38.98 -42.79 -11.05
N PRO A 341 -38.79 -43.80 -11.91
CA PRO A 341 -39.66 -43.98 -13.06
C PRO A 341 -41.09 -44.00 -12.53
N LYS A 342 -41.92 -43.06 -13.01
CA LYS A 342 -43.34 -43.06 -12.65
C LYS A 342 -43.88 -44.41 -13.08
N ALA A 343 -44.22 -45.25 -12.10
CA ALA A 343 -44.80 -46.56 -12.37
C ALA A 343 -46.05 -46.33 -13.22
N SER A 344 -45.92 -46.62 -14.51
CA SER A 344 -47.03 -46.64 -15.45
C SER A 344 -47.91 -47.80 -15.02
N ASN A 345 -48.91 -47.53 -14.18
CA ASN A 345 -49.93 -48.52 -13.83
C ASN A 345 -50.76 -48.81 -15.07
N PHE A 346 -50.33 -49.79 -15.86
CA PHE A 346 -51.01 -50.27 -17.05
C PHE A 346 -52.49 -50.57 -16.77
N LEU A 347 -52.80 -51.07 -15.57
CA LEU A 347 -54.17 -51.24 -15.08
C LEU A 347 -54.97 -49.92 -15.09
N VAL A 348 -54.40 -48.81 -14.64
CA VAL A 348 -55.09 -47.50 -14.62
C VAL A 348 -55.33 -46.97 -16.03
N LEU A 349 -54.35 -47.15 -16.93
CA LEU A 349 -54.50 -46.78 -18.35
C LEU A 349 -55.54 -47.67 -19.04
N PHE A 350 -55.52 -48.97 -18.77
CA PHE A 350 -56.48 -49.94 -19.27
C PHE A 350 -57.90 -49.66 -18.75
N TRP A 351 -58.07 -49.36 -17.47
CA TRP A 351 -59.37 -48.99 -16.89
C TRP A 351 -59.91 -47.68 -17.46
N ARG A 352 -59.06 -46.68 -17.70
CA ARG A 352 -59.47 -45.43 -18.39
C ARG A 352 -59.93 -45.70 -19.82
N TRP A 353 -59.21 -46.54 -20.55
CA TRP A 353 -59.61 -46.96 -21.90
C TRP A 353 -60.92 -47.74 -21.88
N LEU A 354 -61.09 -48.69 -20.96
CA LEU A 354 -62.29 -49.51 -20.82
C LEU A 354 -63.54 -48.66 -20.47
N VAL A 355 -63.41 -47.71 -19.53
CA VAL A 355 -64.50 -46.79 -19.17
C VAL A 355 -64.86 -45.90 -20.36
N SER A 356 -63.86 -45.45 -21.13
CA SER A 356 -64.11 -44.67 -22.35
C SER A 356 -64.81 -45.49 -23.44
N LEU A 357 -64.43 -46.76 -23.62
CA LEU A 357 -65.05 -47.69 -24.55
C LEU A 357 -66.51 -47.98 -24.17
N ILE A 358 -66.78 -48.26 -22.89
CA ILE A 358 -68.14 -48.48 -22.38
C ILE A 358 -68.98 -47.21 -22.55
N GLY A 359 -68.42 -46.03 -22.23
CA GLY A 359 -69.11 -44.76 -22.42
C GLY A 359 -69.43 -44.46 -23.89
N TYR A 360 -68.54 -44.83 -24.81
CA TYR A 360 -68.78 -44.71 -26.25
C TYR A 360 -69.89 -45.66 -26.72
N LEU A 361 -69.87 -46.93 -26.27
CA LEU A 361 -70.90 -47.91 -26.60
C LEU A 361 -72.27 -47.49 -26.06
N VAL A 362 -72.35 -46.99 -24.82
CA VAL A 362 -73.61 -46.46 -24.24
C VAL A 362 -74.14 -45.27 -25.04
N LYS A 363 -73.28 -44.37 -25.53
CA LYS A 363 -73.68 -43.28 -26.43
C LYS A 363 -74.17 -43.79 -27.78
N LEU A 364 -73.61 -44.89 -28.29
CA LEU A 364 -74.00 -45.50 -29.56
C LEU A 364 -75.37 -46.21 -29.48
N PHE A 365 -75.67 -46.85 -28.35
CA PHE A 365 -76.98 -47.44 -28.10
C PHE A 365 -78.06 -46.39 -27.84
N LYS A 366 -77.76 -45.30 -27.10
CA LYS A 366 -78.71 -44.18 -26.93
C LYS A 366 -79.05 -43.44 -28.21
N ARG A 367 -78.20 -43.51 -29.25
CA ARG A 367 -78.44 -42.87 -30.56
C ARG A 367 -79.27 -43.71 -31.53
N LYS A 368 -79.61 -44.95 -31.14
CA LYS A 368 -80.39 -45.89 -31.95
C LYS A 368 -81.87 -45.97 -31.54
N ASP A 369 -82.23 -45.32 -30.44
CA ASP A 369 -83.58 -45.27 -29.87
C ASP A 369 -84.25 -43.87 -29.99
N GLU A 370 -83.68 -42.98 -30.81
CA GLU A 370 -84.31 -41.77 -31.37
C GLU A 370 -84.51 -41.98 -32.89
#